data_AF-A0A1A2YNN1-F1
#
_entry.id   AF-A0A1A2YNN1-F1
#
_cell.length_a   1.000
_cell.length_b   1.000
_cell.length_c   1.000
_cell.angle_alpha   90.00
_cell.angle_beta   90.00
_cell.angle_gamma   90.00
#
_symmetry.space_group_name_H-M   'P 1'
#
loop_
_entity.id
_entity.type
_entity.pdbx_description
1 polymer ?
#
loop_
_entity_poly.entity_id
_entity_poly.type
_entity_poly.pdbx_seq_one_letter_code
_entity_poly.pdbx_strand_id
1 'polypeptide(L)' 'MFDIHRPNARSHVAFGRGPHACPGAPLARTEARVSIERMLGRTNNIRIDEDKHGPPGDRRYRYLPTFILRGLTRLHIRFE' A
#
# COMPACT_ATOMS: atom_id res chain seq x y z
N MET A 1 -2.57 13.10 -6.20
CA MET A 1 -3.12 12.34 -7.34
C MET A 1 -2.27 11.10 -7.55
N PHE A 2 -2.89 9.94 -7.80
CA PHE A 2 -2.22 8.66 -8.08
C PHE A 2 -2.48 8.29 -9.54
N ASP A 3 -1.44 7.88 -10.26
CA ASP A 3 -1.48 7.56 -11.69
C ASP A 3 -0.75 6.24 -11.95
N ILE A 4 -1.49 5.23 -12.42
CA ILE A 4 -0.97 3.89 -12.72
C ILE A 4 -0.19 3.83 -14.04
N HIS A 5 -0.40 4.80 -14.93
CA HIS A 5 0.23 4.86 -16.26
C HIS A 5 1.49 5.73 -16.28
N ARG A 6 1.91 6.25 -15.12
CA ARG A 6 3.09 7.09 -14.99
C ARG A 6 4.33 6.39 -15.60
N PRO A 7 4.92 6.91 -16.69
CA PRO A 7 5.94 6.19 -17.47
C PRO A 7 7.24 5.97 -16.69
N ASN A 8 7.58 6.87 -15.76
CA ASN A 8 8.77 6.78 -14.92
C ASN A 8 8.51 6.22 -13.52
N ALA A 9 7.39 5.53 -13.28
CA ALA A 9 7.03 4.99 -11.96
C ALA A 9 8.15 4.13 -11.35
N ARG A 10 8.82 3.30 -12.17
CA ARG A 10 9.92 2.42 -11.73
C ARG A 10 11.18 3.16 -11.27
N SER A 11 11.31 4.45 -11.57
CA SER A 11 12.45 5.29 -11.16
C SER A 11 12.31 5.86 -9.75
N HIS A 12 11.29 5.48 -8.98
CA HIS A 12 11.10 5.90 -7.59
C HIS A 12 12.30 5.55 -6.69
N VAL A 13 12.40 6.20 -5.53
CA VAL A 13 13.51 6.02 -4.57
C VAL A 13 13.08 5.31 -3.27
N ALA A 14 11.88 4.73 -3.22
CA ALA A 14 11.37 4.02 -2.03
C ALA A 14 12.26 2.86 -1.53
N PHE A 15 13.11 2.29 -2.39
CA PHE A 15 14.08 1.24 -2.06
C PHE A 15 15.53 1.75 -1.99
N GLY A 16 15.75 3.07 -1.93
CA GLY A 16 17.08 3.66 -2.03
C GLY A 16 17.73 3.48 -3.41
N ARG A 17 19.00 3.91 -3.54
CA ARG A 17 19.86 3.76 -4.71
C ARG A 17 21.33 3.63 -4.29
N GLY A 18 22.18 3.11 -5.16
CA GLY A 18 23.63 3.00 -4.92
C GLY A 18 24.01 1.77 -4.08
N PRO A 19 25.16 1.80 -3.37
CA PRO A 19 25.70 0.65 -2.63
C PRO A 19 24.77 0.08 -1.55
N HIS A 20 23.86 0.89 -1.03
CA HIS A 20 22.87 0.51 -0.02
C HIS A 20 21.45 0.40 -0.60
N ALA A 21 21.30 0.23 -1.91
CA ALA A 21 20.01 -0.08 -2.51
C ALA A 21 19.43 -1.33 -1.82
N CYS A 22 18.14 -1.28 -1.48
CA CYS A 22 17.48 -2.32 -0.70
C CYS A 22 17.64 -3.68 -1.39
N PRO A 23 18.35 -4.64 -0.79
CA PRO A 23 18.53 -5.96 -1.38
C PRO A 23 17.20 -6.74 -1.46
N GLY A 24 16.24 -6.41 -0.59
CA GLY A 24 14.90 -6.99 -0.59
C GLY A 24 13.92 -6.41 -1.61
N ALA A 25 14.31 -5.42 -2.42
CA ALA A 25 13.40 -4.77 -3.36
C ALA A 25 12.73 -5.72 -4.38
N PRO A 26 13.40 -6.75 -4.94
CA PRO A 26 12.74 -7.74 -5.79
C PRO A 26 11.73 -8.61 -5.04
N LEU A 27 12.05 -8.99 -3.80
CA LEU A 27 11.18 -9.79 -2.95
C LEU A 27 9.91 -9.02 -2.59
N ALA A 28 10.04 -7.79 -2.07
CA ALA A 28 8.91 -6.96 -1.68
C ALA A 28 7.94 -6.69 -2.85
N ARG A 29 8.46 -6.51 -4.08
CA ARG A 29 7.61 -6.39 -5.29
C ARG A 29 6.86 -7.68 -5.59
N THR A 30 7.52 -8.83 -5.41
CA THR A 30 6.90 -10.14 -5.64
C THR A 30 5.83 -10.43 -4.59
N GLU A 31 6.11 -10.16 -3.32
CA GLU A 31 5.13 -10.25 -2.23
C GLU A 31 3.91 -9.40 -2.53
N ALA A 32 4.08 -8.11 -2.84
CA ALA A 32 2.98 -7.21 -3.16
C ALA A 32 2.14 -7.71 -4.34
N ARG A 33 2.79 -8.13 -5.44
CA ARG A 33 2.12 -8.66 -6.63
C ARG A 33 1.30 -9.90 -6.29
N VAL A 34 1.91 -10.91 -5.67
CA VAL A 34 1.24 -12.18 -5.36
C VAL A 34 0.14 -11.98 -4.33
N SER A 35 0.36 -11.17 -3.29
CA SER A 35 -0.67 -10.87 -2.29
C SER A 35 -1.89 -10.18 -2.91
N ILE A 36 -1.68 -9.19 -3.78
CA ILE A 36 -2.77 -8.48 -4.46
C ILE A 36 -3.50 -9.43 -5.41
N GLU A 37 -2.78 -10.18 -6.26
CA GLU A 37 -3.38 -11.17 -7.18
C GLU A 37 -4.26 -12.19 -6.42
N ARG A 38 -3.74 -12.76 -5.32
CA ARG A 38 -4.46 -13.76 -4.53
C ARG A 38 -5.63 -13.18 -3.74
N MET A 39 -5.50 -11.97 -3.22
CA MET A 39 -6.59 -11.27 -2.54
C MET A 39 -7.72 -10.98 -3.52
N LEU A 40 -7.41 -10.40 -4.69
CA LEU A 40 -8.40 -10.10 -5.73
C LEU A 40 -9.03 -11.36 -6.33
N GLY A 41 -8.29 -12.48 -6.40
CA GLY A 41 -8.85 -13.75 -6.85
C GLY A 41 -9.79 -14.44 -5.85
N ARG A 42 -9.83 -14.00 -4.59
CA ARG A 42 -10.61 -14.63 -3.51
C ARG A 42 -11.69 -13.73 -2.91
N THR A 43 -11.67 -12.44 -3.21
CA THR A 43 -12.55 -11.45 -2.61
C THR A 43 -13.07 -10.54 -3.71
N ASN A 44 -14.28 -10.02 -3.52
CA ASN A 44 -14.82 -8.99 -4.39
C ASN A 44 -15.37 -7.82 -3.55
N ASN A 45 -15.77 -6.73 -4.22
CA ASN A 45 -16.36 -5.56 -3.57
C ASN A 45 -15.55 -5.03 -2.36
N ILE A 46 -14.22 -4.97 -2.51
CA ILE A 46 -13.31 -4.53 -1.45
C ILE A 46 -13.53 -3.05 -1.16
N ARG A 47 -13.88 -2.72 0.08
CA ARG A 47 -14.16 -1.36 0.53
C ARG A 47 -13.56 -1.08 1.90
N ILE A 48 -13.29 0.19 2.17
CA ILE A 48 -12.84 0.63 3.50
C ILE A 48 -14.04 0.62 4.45
N ASP A 49 -13.84 0.10 5.65
CA ASP A 49 -14.86 0.10 6.70
C ASP A 49 -15.13 1.53 7.21
N GLU A 50 -16.30 2.08 6.90
CA GLU A 50 -16.65 3.47 7.22
C GLU A 50 -16.95 3.68 8.70
N ASP A 51 -17.40 2.64 9.42
CA ASP A 51 -17.63 2.72 10.86
C ASP A 51 -16.30 2.90 11.60
N LYS A 52 -15.21 2.34 11.05
CA LYS A 52 -13.87 2.47 11.63
C LYS A 52 -13.07 3.65 11.07
N HIS A 53 -13.27 4.00 9.79
CA HIS A 53 -12.41 4.97 9.09
C HIS A 53 -13.15 6.22 8.59
N GLY A 54 -14.45 6.40 8.83
CA GLY A 54 -15.21 7.54 8.31
C GLY A 54 -15.56 7.41 6.81
N PRO A 55 -16.36 8.34 6.25
CA PRO A 55 -16.83 8.27 4.87
C PRO A 55 -15.72 8.59 3.85
N PRO A 56 -15.93 8.33 2.55
CA PRO A 56 -15.05 8.82 1.49
C PRO A 56 -14.94 10.35 1.55
N GLY A 57 -13.72 10.89 1.42
CA GLY A 57 -13.44 12.32 1.54
C GLY A 57 -13.07 12.80 2.96
N ASP A 58 -13.46 12.05 4.00
CA ASP A 58 -13.11 12.33 5.41
C ASP A 58 -12.59 11.06 6.12
N ARG A 59 -11.59 10.42 5.50
CA ARG A 59 -11.02 9.17 6.03
C ARG A 59 -10.11 9.45 7.24
N ARG A 60 -10.37 8.78 8.35
CA ARG A 60 -9.63 8.89 9.61
C ARG A 60 -8.64 7.74 9.78
N TYR A 61 -7.48 7.89 9.17
CA TYR A 61 -6.39 6.91 9.28
C TYR A 61 -5.41 7.25 10.40
N ARG A 62 -4.90 6.21 11.08
CA ARG A 62 -3.79 6.35 12.04
C ARG A 62 -2.51 5.77 11.44
N TYR A 63 -1.49 6.60 11.39
CA TYR A 63 -0.15 6.21 11.00
C TYR A 63 0.73 5.92 12.22
N LEU A 64 1.79 5.16 12.02
CA LEU A 64 2.82 4.96 13.02
C LEU A 64 3.38 6.33 13.48
N PRO A 65 3.50 6.58 14.80
CA PRO A 65 3.97 7.87 15.33
C PRO A 65 5.50 7.95 15.31
N THR A 66 6.10 7.79 14.14
CA THR A 66 7.56 7.87 13.94
C THR A 66 7.87 8.72 12.71
N PHE A 67 9.03 9.38 12.73
CA PHE A 67 9.53 10.18 11.62
C PHE A 67 10.21 9.33 10.53
N ILE A 68 10.53 8.07 10.81
CA ILE A 68 11.28 7.18 9.90
C ILE A 68 10.34 6.38 9.00
N LEU A 69 9.25 5.84 9.56
CA LEU A 69 8.36 4.90 8.87
C LEU A 69 6.99 5.52 8.61
N ARG A 70 6.50 5.36 7.38
CA ARG A 70 5.14 5.72 7.00
C ARG A 70 4.31 4.47 6.74
N GLY A 71 3.61 4.01 7.77
CA GLY A 71 2.70 2.86 7.69
C GLY A 71 1.44 3.09 8.50
N LEU A 72 0.31 2.56 8.02
CA LEU A 72 -0.94 2.55 8.77
C LEU A 72 -0.83 1.58 9.94
N THR A 73 -1.29 1.97 11.13
CA THR A 73 -1.31 1.06 12.27
C THR A 73 -2.34 -0.06 12.10
N ARG A 74 -3.46 0.26 11.43
CA ARG A 74 -4.55 -0.67 11.08
C ARG A 74 -5.28 -0.14 9.84
N LEU A 75 -5.73 -1.05 8.98
CA LEU A 75 -6.66 -0.76 7.89
C LEU A 75 -7.78 -1.80 7.95
N HIS A 76 -8.98 -1.36 8.31
CA HIS A 76 -10.16 -2.21 8.40
C HIS A 76 -10.88 -2.13 7.05
N ILE A 77 -11.06 -3.29 6.43
CA ILE A 77 -11.72 -3.43 5.14
C ILE A 77 -12.92 -4.36 5.29
N ARG A 78 -13.89 -4.18 4.39
CA ARG A 78 -14.98 -5.13 4.16
C ARG A 78 -14.87 -5.62 2.72
N PHE A 79 -15.31 -6.84 2.49
CA PHE A 79 -15.37 -7.48 1.18
C PHE A 79 -16.50 -8.52 1.22
N GLU A 80 -16.92 -8.97 0.05
CA GLU A 80 -17.81 -10.13 -0.12
C GLU A 80 -16.99 -11.39 -0.44
#